data_AF-A0A497BHU5-F1
#
_entry.id   AF-A0A497BHU5-F1
#
_cell.length_a   1.000
_cell.length_b   1.000
_cell.length_c   1.000
_cell.angle_alpha   90.00
_cell.angle_beta   90.00
_cell.angle_gamma   90.00
#
_symmetry.space_group_name_H-M   'P 1'
#
loop_
_entity.id
_entity.type
_entity.pdbx_description
1 polymer ?
#
loop_
_entity_poly.entity_id
_entity_poly.type
_entity_poly.pdbx_seq_one_letter_code
_entity_poly.pdbx_strand_id
1 'polypeptide(L)'
;MKKGNVETLQRFRVRIETWVRRTLDKHPRTGIGVTRFVLPLGRRYVVKMPVPFNWLHFLQGLQGNVHEAVFSKHLVDVFPICPVVASIPGGFLNVMPRAEAITEDQLTKEVRQKWGMWKDMAIPIEIKRNNFGVLDGRVVVVDYGG
;
A
#
# COMPACT_ATOMS: atom_id res chain seq x y z
N MET A 1 -31.02 16.21 5.42
CA MET A 1 -30.02 16.03 4.33
C MET A 1 -30.74 16.10 2.99
N LYS A 2 -30.33 17.00 2.08
CA LYS A 2 -30.98 17.17 0.77
C LYS A 2 -30.58 16.04 -0.18
N LYS A 3 -31.56 15.42 -0.86
CA LYS A 3 -31.37 14.29 -1.82
C LYS A 3 -30.26 14.53 -2.87
N GLY A 4 -30.01 15.78 -3.26
CA GLY A 4 -28.97 16.14 -4.24
C GLY A 4 -27.52 15.87 -3.81
N ASN A 5 -27.20 15.83 -2.51
CA ASN A 5 -25.83 15.53 -2.05
C ASN A 5 -25.49 14.04 -2.18
N VAL A 6 -26.49 13.15 -2.03
CA VAL A 6 -26.28 11.70 -2.08
C VAL A 6 -26.00 11.25 -3.51
N GLU A 7 -26.75 11.75 -4.49
CA GLU A 7 -26.51 11.46 -5.91
C GLU A 7 -25.16 12.02 -6.39
N THR A 8 -24.77 13.20 -5.90
CA THR A 8 -23.47 13.81 -6.26
C THR A 8 -22.30 12.98 -5.74
N LEU A 9 -22.38 12.50 -4.50
CA LEU A 9 -21.37 11.60 -3.92
C LEU A 9 -21.35 10.23 -4.62
N GLN A 10 -22.50 9.68 -4.98
CA GLN A 10 -22.59 8.43 -5.75
C GLN A 10 -21.98 8.58 -7.15
N ARG A 11 -22.27 9.67 -7.87
CA ARG A 11 -21.68 9.93 -9.19
C ARG A 11 -20.17 10.15 -9.10
N PHE A 12 -19.70 10.86 -8.08
CA PHE A 12 -18.27 11.06 -7.84
C PHE A 12 -17.56 9.75 -7.50
N ARG A 13 -18.17 8.91 -6.64
CA ARG A 13 -17.70 7.56 -6.34
C ARG A 13 -17.61 6.71 -7.60
N VAL A 14 -18.66 6.63 -8.41
CA VAL A 14 -18.64 5.89 -9.68
C VAL A 14 -17.57 6.44 -10.62
N ARG A 15 -17.38 7.76 -10.69
CA ARG A 15 -16.33 8.39 -11.52
C ARG A 15 -14.93 8.01 -11.05
N ILE A 16 -14.65 8.06 -9.74
CA ILE A 16 -13.35 7.65 -9.21
C ILE A 16 -13.19 6.13 -9.36
N GLU A 17 -14.16 5.31 -9.00
CA GLU A 17 -14.09 3.85 -9.19
C GLU A 17 -13.86 3.49 -10.67
N THR A 18 -14.55 4.16 -11.61
CA THR A 18 -14.37 3.94 -13.05
C THR A 18 -13.01 4.45 -13.53
N TRP A 19 -12.56 5.62 -13.05
CA TRP A 19 -11.26 6.17 -13.41
C TRP A 19 -10.12 5.34 -12.83
N VAL A 20 -10.23 4.92 -11.57
CA VAL A 20 -9.33 4.00 -10.91
C VAL A 20 -9.31 2.70 -11.71
N ARG A 21 -10.45 2.03 -11.93
CA ARG A 21 -10.55 0.78 -12.73
C ARG A 21 -9.92 0.91 -14.12
N ARG A 22 -10.22 1.98 -14.86
CA ARG A 22 -9.60 2.26 -16.18
C ARG A 22 -8.09 2.47 -16.09
N THR A 23 -7.61 3.05 -14.99
CA THR A 23 -6.17 3.20 -14.71
C THR A 23 -5.57 1.85 -14.29
N LEU A 24 -6.33 0.99 -13.58
CA LEU A 24 -5.92 -0.37 -13.22
C LEU A 24 -5.77 -1.26 -14.45
N ASP A 25 -6.72 -1.19 -15.38
CA ASP A 25 -6.74 -2.01 -16.60
C ASP A 25 -5.55 -1.68 -17.53
N LYS A 26 -5.04 -0.44 -17.48
CA LYS A 26 -3.85 -0.01 -18.23
C LYS A 26 -2.53 -0.32 -17.51
N HIS A 27 -2.58 -0.57 -16.20
CA HIS A 27 -1.41 -0.82 -15.36
C HIS A 27 -1.67 -1.98 -14.40
N PRO A 28 -1.34 -3.23 -14.78
CA PRO A 28 -1.73 -4.44 -14.05
C PRO A 28 -1.15 -4.60 -12.62
N ARG A 29 -0.52 -3.57 -12.05
CA ARG A 29 0.08 -3.55 -10.70
C ARG A 29 -0.46 -2.46 -9.78
N THR A 30 -1.59 -1.85 -10.13
CA THR A 30 -2.38 -1.05 -9.20
C THR A 30 -3.20 -1.97 -8.28
N GLY A 31 -3.16 -1.74 -6.97
CA GLY A 31 -3.94 -2.51 -6.00
C GLY A 31 -4.98 -1.64 -5.31
N ILE A 32 -6.22 -2.11 -5.21
CA ILE A 32 -7.20 -1.55 -4.27
C ILE A 32 -7.24 -2.50 -3.07
N GLY A 33 -6.72 -2.05 -1.94
CA GLY A 33 -6.95 -2.68 -0.65
C GLY A 33 -8.25 -2.19 -0.02
N VAL A 34 -8.57 -2.72 1.16
CA VAL A 34 -9.79 -2.35 1.90
C VAL A 34 -9.73 -0.91 2.41
N THR A 35 -8.55 -0.49 2.90
CA THR A 35 -8.33 0.82 3.54
C THR A 35 -7.58 1.81 2.66
N ARG A 36 -6.77 1.33 1.70
CA ARG A 36 -5.89 2.15 0.86
C ARG A 36 -5.87 1.65 -0.57
N PHE A 37 -5.68 2.56 -1.53
CA PHE A 37 -5.45 2.23 -2.93
C PHE A 37 -4.08 2.72 -3.38
N VAL A 38 -3.47 1.99 -4.32
CA VAL A 38 -2.13 2.23 -4.84
C VAL A 38 -2.20 2.58 -6.32
N LEU A 39 -1.70 3.76 -6.68
CA LEU A 39 -1.62 4.25 -8.04
C LEU A 39 -0.15 4.40 -8.49
N PRO A 40 0.22 3.90 -9.68
CA PRO A 40 1.50 4.21 -10.30
C PRO A 40 1.66 5.72 -10.50
N LEU A 41 2.83 6.23 -10.12
CA LEU A 41 3.27 7.58 -10.44
C LEU A 41 4.46 7.46 -11.39
N GLY A 42 4.16 7.48 -12.69
CA GLY A 42 5.13 7.19 -13.73
C GLY A 42 5.63 5.74 -13.68
N ARG A 43 6.91 5.53 -14.04
CA ARG A 43 7.49 4.17 -14.11
C ARG A 43 8.11 3.71 -12.79
N ARG A 44 8.63 4.64 -11.98
CA ARG A 44 9.51 4.36 -10.84
C ARG A 44 8.83 4.40 -9.49
N TYR A 45 7.68 5.05 -9.38
CA TYR A 45 7.03 5.29 -8.09
C TYR A 45 5.59 4.82 -8.09
N VAL A 46 5.07 4.66 -6.87
CA VAL A 46 3.66 4.48 -6.58
C VAL A 46 3.24 5.46 -5.50
N VAL A 47 1.96 5.78 -5.49
CA VAL A 47 1.30 6.62 -4.52
C VAL A 47 0.25 5.78 -3.81
N LYS A 48 0.31 5.74 -2.48
CA LYS A 48 -0.64 5.03 -1.61
C LYS A 48 -1.50 6.05 -0.87
N MET A 49 -2.81 5.95 -1.03
CA MET A 49 -3.78 6.90 -0.44
C MET A 49 -4.91 6.15 0.26
N PRO A 50 -5.48 6.72 1.34
CA PRO A 50 -6.66 6.16 1.99
C PRO A 50 -7.88 6.14 1.07
N VAL A 51 -8.71 5.11 1.20
CA VAL A 51 -9.98 5.01 0.46
C VAL A 51 -10.99 6.01 1.05
N PRO A 52 -11.52 6.98 0.27
CA PRO A 52 -12.34 8.07 0.82
C PRO A 52 -13.83 7.72 1.00
N PHE A 53 -14.26 6.52 0.62
CA PHE A 53 -15.70 6.18 0.52
C PHE A 53 -16.32 5.59 1.78
N ASN A 54 -15.50 5.16 2.74
CA ASN A 54 -15.94 4.66 4.02
C ASN A 54 -15.10 5.35 5.09
N TRP A 55 -15.75 6.10 5.99
CA TRP A 55 -15.06 6.91 6.98
C TRP A 55 -14.15 6.09 7.90
N LEU A 56 -14.59 4.91 8.33
CA LEU A 56 -13.78 4.02 9.16
C LEU A 56 -12.52 3.55 8.41
N HIS A 57 -12.70 3.08 7.17
CA HIS A 57 -11.57 2.63 6.34
C HIS A 57 -10.65 3.78 5.93
N PHE A 58 -11.19 4.99 5.77
CA PHE A 58 -10.43 6.21 5.49
C PHE A 58 -9.52 6.54 6.67
N LEU A 59 -10.07 6.58 7.89
CA LEU A 59 -9.28 6.82 9.11
C LEU A 59 -8.21 5.74 9.33
N GLN A 60 -8.55 4.47 9.11
CA GLN A 60 -7.58 3.37 9.15
C GLN A 60 -6.50 3.51 8.08
N GLY A 61 -6.87 3.96 6.88
CA GLY A 61 -5.92 4.22 5.80
C GLY A 61 -4.98 5.39 6.12
N LEU A 62 -5.47 6.46 6.73
CA LEU A 62 -4.65 7.57 7.23
C LEU A 62 -3.65 7.06 8.27
N GLN A 63 -4.13 6.34 9.28
CA GLN A 63 -3.29 5.77 10.33
C GLN A 63 -2.23 4.82 9.75
N GLY A 64 -2.61 3.92 8.86
CA GLY A 64 -1.69 2.98 8.21
C GLY A 64 -0.61 3.70 7.40
N ASN A 65 -0.95 4.79 6.71
CA ASN A 65 0.03 5.60 6.00
C ASN A 65 0.98 6.35 6.96
N VAL A 66 0.49 6.84 8.11
CA VAL A 66 1.35 7.42 9.16
C VAL A 66 2.32 6.37 9.69
N HIS A 67 1.83 5.17 10.04
CA HIS A 67 2.68 4.07 10.50
C HIS A 67 3.75 3.71 9.48
N GLU A 68 3.40 3.59 8.19
CA GLU A 68 4.38 3.32 7.13
C GLU A 68 5.45 4.41 7.03
N ALA A 69 5.06 5.68 7.07
CA ALA A 69 6.01 6.79 6.99
C ALA A 69 6.96 6.83 8.22
N VAL A 70 6.47 6.44 9.40
CA VAL A 70 7.28 6.34 10.62
C VAL A 70 8.19 5.12 10.56
N PHE A 71 7.66 3.93 10.27
CA PHE A 71 8.44 2.70 10.17
C PHE A 71 9.50 2.78 9.08
N SER A 72 9.18 3.38 7.92
CA SER A 72 10.18 3.62 6.88
C SER A 72 11.37 4.46 7.32
N LYS A 73 11.22 5.32 8.33
CA LYS A 73 12.31 6.15 8.83
C LYS A 73 13.15 5.43 9.88
N HIS A 74 12.55 4.54 10.66
CA HIS A 74 13.19 3.94 11.82
C HIS A 74 13.63 2.48 11.61
N LEU A 75 13.02 1.77 10.65
CA LEU A 75 13.20 0.33 10.49
C LEU A 75 13.83 -0.04 9.15
N VAL A 76 14.06 0.90 8.23
CA VAL A 76 14.60 0.60 6.88
C VAL A 76 15.97 -0.08 6.91
N ASP A 77 16.78 0.23 7.93
CA ASP A 77 18.12 -0.37 8.10
C ASP A 77 18.08 -1.71 8.86
N VAL A 78 16.98 -1.99 9.56
CA VAL A 78 16.83 -3.16 10.45
C VAL A 78 15.98 -4.24 9.77
N PHE A 79 15.03 -3.83 8.95
CA PHE A 79 14.08 -4.70 8.28
C PHE A 79 13.94 -4.31 6.82
N PRO A 80 13.87 -5.27 5.89
CA PRO A 80 13.73 -5.00 4.46
C PRO A 80 12.31 -4.52 4.12
N ILE A 81 12.00 -3.28 4.49
CA ILE A 81 10.77 -2.58 4.11
C ILE A 81 10.98 -1.73 2.85
N CYS A 82 9.93 -1.61 2.06
CA CYS A 82 9.91 -0.68 0.93
C CYS A 82 9.85 0.75 1.47
N PRO A 83 10.79 1.63 1.14
CA PRO A 83 10.86 2.94 1.78
C PRO A 83 9.75 3.89 1.29
N VAL A 84 9.26 4.73 2.19
CA VAL A 84 8.46 5.91 1.88
C VAL A 84 9.40 7.06 1.59
N VAL A 85 9.50 7.46 0.32
CA VAL A 85 10.40 8.53 -0.14
C VAL A 85 9.81 9.93 0.05
N ALA A 86 8.49 10.02 0.13
CA ALA A 86 7.78 11.25 0.48
C ALA A 86 6.41 10.92 1.09
N SER A 87 5.89 11.79 1.95
CA SER A 87 4.56 11.63 2.53
C SER A 87 3.91 12.99 2.80
N ILE A 88 2.57 12.99 2.83
CA ILE A 88 1.79 14.15 3.29
C ILE A 88 1.45 13.93 4.77
N PRO A 89 1.66 14.95 5.64
CA PRO A 89 1.33 14.86 7.06
C PRO A 89 -0.08 14.36 7.33
N GLY A 90 -0.27 13.58 8.40
CA GLY A 90 -1.56 12.99 8.74
C GLY A 90 -1.94 11.76 7.91
N GLY A 91 -1.05 11.25 7.04
CA GLY A 91 -1.24 9.99 6.34
C GLY A 91 -2.10 10.08 5.07
N PHE A 92 -2.37 11.29 4.57
CA PHE A 92 -3.18 11.46 3.36
C PHE A 92 -2.54 10.82 2.13
N LEU A 93 -1.21 10.68 2.12
CA LEU A 93 -0.48 10.15 0.97
C LEU A 93 0.92 9.67 1.37
N ASN A 94 1.31 8.51 0.84
CA ASN A 94 2.70 8.04 0.80
C ASN A 94 3.16 7.84 -0.64
N VAL A 95 4.40 8.22 -0.94
CA VAL A 95 5.10 7.90 -2.20
C VAL A 95 6.17 6.87 -1.90
N MET A 96 6.19 5.79 -2.66
CA MET A 96 7.13 4.68 -2.49
C MET A 96 7.75 4.30 -3.84
N PRO A 97 8.98 3.78 -3.88
CA PRO A 97 9.51 3.13 -5.07
C PRO A 97 8.59 1.99 -5.51
N ARG A 98 8.49 1.80 -6.82
CA ARG A 98 7.67 0.75 -7.39
C ARG A 98 8.41 -0.58 -7.31
N ALA A 99 7.96 -1.46 -6.41
CA ALA A 99 8.43 -2.84 -6.35
C ALA A 99 7.82 -3.70 -7.46
N GLU A 100 8.55 -4.72 -7.89
CA GLU A 100 8.08 -5.79 -8.74
C GLU A 100 7.29 -6.84 -7.94
N ALA A 101 6.42 -7.57 -8.61
CA ALA A 101 5.65 -8.62 -7.96
C ALA A 101 6.59 -9.77 -7.59
N ILE A 102 6.53 -10.20 -6.33
CA ILE A 102 7.29 -11.36 -5.86
C ILE A 102 6.79 -12.66 -6.50
N THR A 103 7.70 -13.59 -6.79
CA THR A 103 7.35 -14.95 -7.24
C THR A 103 7.04 -15.88 -6.06
N GLU A 104 6.35 -16.99 -6.29
CA GLU A 104 6.08 -17.97 -5.21
C GLU A 104 7.35 -18.60 -4.64
N ASP A 105 8.35 -18.84 -5.50
CA ASP A 105 9.65 -19.35 -5.07
C ASP A 105 10.38 -18.36 -4.17
N GLN A 106 10.38 -17.07 -4.52
CA GLN A 106 10.95 -16.02 -3.69
C GLN A 106 10.19 -15.89 -2.36
N LEU A 107 8.85 -15.90 -2.40
CA LEU A 107 8.03 -15.85 -1.18
C LEU A 107 8.34 -17.03 -0.25
N THR A 108 8.49 -18.23 -0.80
CA THR A 108 8.77 -19.42 0.00
C THR A 108 10.19 -19.41 0.56
N LYS A 109 11.20 -19.16 -0.27
CA LYS A 109 12.62 -19.21 0.12
C LYS A 109 13.04 -18.01 0.98
N GLU A 110 12.64 -16.81 0.60
CA GLU A 110 13.10 -15.58 1.25
C GLU A 110 12.20 -15.18 2.43
N VAL A 111 10.89 -15.37 2.34
CA VAL A 111 9.97 -14.94 3.40
C VAL A 111 9.62 -16.10 4.34
N ARG A 112 9.05 -17.19 3.85
CA ARG A 112 8.58 -18.28 4.72
C ARG A 112 9.73 -19.02 5.41
N GLN A 113 10.80 -19.32 4.69
CA GLN A 113 11.93 -20.07 5.25
C GLN A 113 12.87 -19.18 6.07
N LYS A 114 13.25 -18.00 5.58
CA LYS A 114 14.17 -17.12 6.34
C LYS A 114 13.47 -16.29 7.41
N TRP A 115 12.31 -15.69 7.11
CA TRP A 115 11.61 -14.79 8.04
C TRP A 115 10.51 -15.48 8.84
N GLY A 116 9.94 -16.59 8.36
CA GLY A 116 8.96 -17.38 9.12
C GLY A 116 9.52 -18.01 10.41
N MET A 117 10.85 -18.04 10.55
CA MET A 117 11.53 -18.42 11.80
C MET A 117 11.65 -17.26 12.81
N TRP A 118 11.40 -16.02 12.38
CA TRP A 118 11.53 -14.83 13.22
C TRP A 118 10.21 -14.61 13.96
N LYS A 119 9.98 -15.38 15.03
CA LYS A 119 8.82 -15.19 15.93
C LYS A 119 8.78 -13.80 16.60
N ASP A 120 9.89 -13.06 16.56
CA ASP A 120 10.07 -11.76 17.24
C ASP A 120 10.21 -10.59 16.25
N MET A 121 9.56 -10.65 15.08
CA MET A 121 9.61 -9.53 14.13
C MET A 121 9.10 -8.23 14.76
N ALA A 122 9.88 -7.15 14.60
CA ALA A 122 9.54 -5.82 15.11
C ALA A 122 8.27 -5.22 14.46
N ILE A 123 7.79 -5.80 13.36
CA ILE A 123 6.58 -5.36 12.67
C ILE A 123 5.63 -6.55 12.51
N PRO A 124 4.36 -6.44 12.96
CA PRO A 124 3.37 -7.49 12.78
C PRO A 124 2.88 -7.51 11.32
N ILE A 125 3.60 -8.22 10.46
CA ILE A 125 3.25 -8.37 9.04
C ILE A 125 2.69 -9.76 8.79
N GLU A 126 1.50 -9.81 8.20
CA GLU A 126 0.93 -11.06 7.73
C GLU A 126 1.70 -11.59 6.52
N ILE A 127 2.06 -12.88 6.54
CA ILE A 127 2.77 -13.53 5.42
C ILE A 127 1.79 -13.82 4.27
N LYS A 128 1.38 -12.77 3.56
CA LYS A 128 0.60 -12.84 2.32
C LYS A 128 1.41 -12.26 1.16
N ARG A 129 1.33 -12.88 -0.01
CA ARG A 129 2.11 -12.50 -1.20
C ARG A 129 2.00 -11.00 -1.56
N ASN A 130 0.82 -10.41 -1.41
CA ASN A 130 0.56 -9.01 -1.71
C ASN A 130 1.23 -8.02 -0.73
N ASN A 131 1.73 -8.49 0.40
CA ASN A 131 2.50 -7.67 1.35
C ASN A 131 3.99 -7.61 1.01
N PHE A 132 4.46 -8.38 0.01
CA PHE A 132 5.86 -8.42 -0.39
C PHE A 132 6.03 -8.06 -1.87
N GLY A 133 7.19 -7.50 -2.18
CA GLY A 133 7.61 -7.19 -3.54
C GLY A 133 9.12 -7.31 -3.68
N VAL A 134 9.63 -7.09 -4.89
CA VAL A 134 11.06 -7.06 -5.17
C VAL A 134 11.46 -5.64 -5.57
N LEU A 135 12.37 -5.03 -4.81
CA LEU A 135 12.90 -3.71 -5.09
C LEU A 135 14.43 -3.82 -5.23
N ASP A 136 14.96 -3.40 -6.38
CA ASP A 136 16.39 -3.49 -6.72
C ASP A 136 16.99 -4.88 -6.43
N GLY A 137 16.27 -5.93 -6.85
CA GLY A 137 16.66 -7.33 -6.69
C GLY A 137 16.48 -7.91 -5.28
N ARG A 138 15.99 -7.14 -4.31
CA ARG A 138 15.78 -7.57 -2.92
C ARG A 138 14.31 -7.71 -2.59
N VAL A 139 13.95 -8.76 -1.84
CA VAL A 139 12.60 -8.92 -1.32
C VAL A 139 12.37 -7.88 -0.22
N VAL A 140 11.30 -7.10 -0.37
CA VAL A 140 10.90 -6.05 0.57
C VAL A 140 9.44 -6.18 0.96
N VAL A 141 9.09 -5.69 2.14
CA VAL A 141 7.70 -5.56 2.56
C VAL A 141 7.11 -4.27 2.01
N VAL A 142 6.03 -4.37 1.26
CA VAL A 142 5.36 -3.25 0.59
C VAL A 142 4.11 -2.78 1.32
N ASP A 143 3.58 -3.59 2.25
CA ASP A 143 2.49 -3.20 3.15
C ASP A 143 2.81 -3.61 4.58
N TYR A 144 3.10 -2.62 5.41
CA TYR A 144 3.51 -2.77 6.80
C TYR A 144 2.85 -1.73 7.71
N GLY A 145 1.84 -1.01 7.20
CA GLY A 145 0.99 -0.12 7.98
C GLY A 145 -0.32 -0.79 8.38
N GLY A 146 -0.22 -2.03 8.87
CA GLY A 146 -1.35 -2.77 9.45
C GLY A 146 -1.99 -2.02 10.61
#